data_AF-A0A9J7KSJ0-F1
#
_entry.id   AF-A0A9J7KSJ0-F1
#
_cell.length_a   1.000
_cell.length_b   1.000
_cell.length_c   1.000
_cell.angle_alpha   90.00
_cell.angle_beta   90.00
_cell.angle_gamma   90.00
#
_symmetry.space_group_name_H-M   'P 1'
#
loop_
_entity.id
_entity.type
_entity.pdbx_description
1 polymer ?
#
loop_
_entity_poly.entity_id
_entity_poly.type
_entity_poly.pdbx_seq_one_letter_code
_entity_poly.pdbx_strand_id
1 'polypeptide(L)'
;MSVQMLAVHHPPESDPGQTDGSKVEAELESGTAAEEESGEISPCASEHGDDLPGSAERQDADAPPEEQKDSDEEYDTDLETGDERRDYDPVCEMKRVYLELCERTGVVPASYFLRHVTSEVLDMSYHGLGATGARCIAIPMHTNTYITQLSLEDNWLCEEGGKHIADMLKENCYISELNLANNKLGSVGAQAICEMLQENTTLKAINLAGNDFRDKDGQFFVDALQNNFELKDVNLSGNLFSDGEHMGNAIAANDSIAHLDLSWNQLRGKGALAICNGLKLNTTLKSLDVSWNGFADEGALGFAEALKLNNVLTSLDITNNRITCQGATYLAKGVAENDTLKSLKVGKNPITMKGALQLLDAVRVNSRTALELLDLTDVLLSPEFMQLLGEVQDKHAEFRILHGGVAGEIAQKIKRANPMLVLRDALRQTHSRLIDFFKSFDKEGDLLVTVEEFKAGLHREDIHLDPIQMWDLFRALDRDEDGMVNYGKLLETAEEGEGGNEGDAEDDAV
;
A
#
# COMPACT_ATOMS: atom_id res chain seq x y z
N MET A 1 0.87 39.43 -21.60
CA MET A 1 2.09 39.34 -22.45
C MET A 1 3.00 38.36 -21.74
N SER A 2 3.35 37.18 -22.24
CA SER A 2 3.49 36.72 -23.62
C SER A 2 3.05 35.25 -23.75
N VAL A 3 2.50 34.94 -24.92
CA VAL A 3 2.04 33.62 -25.40
C VAL A 3 3.09 33.08 -26.36
N GLN A 4 3.42 31.79 -26.32
CA GLN A 4 3.98 30.95 -27.41
C GLN A 4 4.45 29.61 -26.82
N MET A 5 4.39 28.43 -27.46
CA MET A 5 3.77 27.96 -28.71
C MET A 5 3.88 26.42 -28.67
N LEU A 6 2.81 25.71 -29.02
CA LEU A 6 2.80 24.26 -29.28
C LEU A 6 3.43 23.98 -30.65
N ALA A 7 4.29 22.96 -30.73
CA ALA A 7 4.74 22.38 -32.00
C ALA A 7 4.30 20.91 -32.09
N VAL A 8 3.44 20.64 -33.07
CA VAL A 8 2.94 19.32 -33.47
C VAL A 8 3.78 18.89 -34.69
N HIS A 9 4.36 17.69 -34.66
CA HIS A 9 5.02 17.08 -35.82
C HIS A 9 4.16 15.93 -36.37
N HIS A 10 3.69 16.09 -37.60
CA HIS A 10 3.24 15.00 -38.48
C HIS A 10 4.31 14.72 -39.55
N PRO A 11 4.39 13.48 -40.08
CA PRO A 11 5.44 13.03 -40.99
C PRO A 11 5.12 13.32 -42.46
N PRO A 12 6.09 13.20 -43.38
CA PRO A 12 5.84 13.38 -44.81
C PRO A 12 5.50 12.07 -45.53
N GLU A 13 4.47 12.11 -46.37
CA GLU A 13 4.21 11.18 -47.48
C GLU A 13 4.78 11.74 -48.79
N SER A 14 5.33 10.86 -49.64
CA SER A 14 5.21 10.94 -51.12
C SER A 14 5.79 9.70 -51.83
N ASP A 15 4.92 8.74 -52.18
CA ASP A 15 4.53 8.27 -53.54
C ASP A 15 5.59 7.81 -54.60
N PRO A 16 5.23 7.16 -55.74
CA PRO A 16 4.95 5.72 -55.92
C PRO A 16 5.68 5.02 -57.10
N GLY A 17 5.59 3.69 -57.16
CA GLY A 17 5.27 2.94 -58.40
C GLY A 17 6.31 2.01 -59.03
N GLN A 18 5.80 0.84 -59.49
CA GLN A 18 6.33 -0.16 -60.45
C GLN A 18 7.34 -1.20 -59.91
N THR A 19 7.36 -2.50 -60.28
CA THR A 19 6.48 -3.59 -60.81
C THR A 19 7.44 -4.78 -61.09
N ASP A 20 6.91 -6.00 -61.25
CA ASP A 20 7.60 -7.29 -61.56
C ASP A 20 8.30 -7.98 -60.38
N GLY A 21 8.12 -9.28 -60.12
CA GLY A 21 7.59 -10.37 -60.94
C GLY A 21 8.65 -11.48 -61.07
N SER A 22 8.23 -12.74 -60.88
CA SER A 22 8.99 -14.02 -60.93
C SER A 22 9.75 -14.39 -59.62
N LYS A 23 9.50 -15.47 -58.88
CA LYS A 23 9.18 -16.91 -59.08
C LYS A 23 10.44 -17.79 -59.01
N VAL A 24 10.33 -18.91 -58.28
CA VAL A 24 11.20 -20.12 -58.28
C VAL A 24 12.47 -19.96 -57.38
N GLU A 25 12.93 -20.86 -56.52
CA GLU A 25 12.87 -22.32 -56.40
C GLU A 25 13.11 -22.75 -54.94
N ALA A 26 12.66 -23.96 -54.59
CA ALA A 26 13.06 -24.68 -53.39
C ALA A 26 14.35 -25.46 -53.66
N GLU A 27 15.24 -25.60 -52.68
CA GLU A 27 16.16 -26.73 -52.63
C GLU A 27 16.62 -27.03 -51.19
N LEU A 28 16.40 -28.29 -50.80
CA LEU A 28 17.04 -28.98 -49.69
C LEU A 28 18.47 -29.38 -50.11
N GLU A 29 19.39 -29.40 -49.14
CA GLU A 29 20.44 -30.43 -48.89
C GLU A 29 21.49 -29.79 -47.96
N SER A 30 21.63 -30.23 -46.71
CA SER A 30 22.44 -31.36 -46.22
C SER A 30 23.96 -31.16 -46.37
N GLY A 31 24.69 -31.25 -45.24
CA GLY A 31 26.07 -31.76 -45.24
C GLY A 31 27.15 -30.94 -44.51
N THR A 32 27.49 -31.41 -43.30
CA THR A 32 28.85 -31.69 -42.76
C THR A 32 29.84 -30.57 -42.38
N ALA A 33 30.24 -30.59 -41.09
CA ALA A 33 31.62 -30.58 -40.49
C ALA A 33 31.54 -29.94 -39.08
N ALA A 34 31.79 -30.62 -37.94
CA ALA A 34 33.10 -30.93 -37.30
C ALA A 34 33.95 -29.65 -37.09
N GLU A 35 34.46 -29.24 -35.91
CA GLU A 35 35.08 -29.96 -34.77
C GLU A 35 35.05 -29.11 -33.45
N GLU A 36 35.23 -29.80 -32.31
CA GLU A 36 35.85 -29.42 -30.99
C GLU A 36 35.29 -28.23 -30.18
N GLU A 37 35.12 -28.24 -28.85
CA GLU A 37 35.77 -28.96 -27.74
C GLU A 37 34.90 -28.90 -26.45
N SER A 38 35.35 -29.60 -25.39
CA SER A 38 34.81 -29.77 -24.02
C SER A 38 33.77 -30.90 -23.84
N GLY A 39 33.94 -31.91 -22.98
CA GLY A 39 34.90 -32.13 -21.91
C GLY A 39 34.18 -32.24 -20.57
N GLU A 40 33.57 -33.39 -20.26
CA GLU A 40 33.35 -33.85 -18.87
C GLU A 40 32.96 -35.35 -18.80
N ILE A 41 33.88 -36.11 -18.19
CA ILE A 41 33.74 -37.10 -17.09
C ILE A 41 32.56 -38.10 -17.14
N SER A 42 32.95 -39.39 -17.18
CA SER A 42 32.10 -40.59 -17.06
C SER A 42 32.14 -41.18 -15.63
N PRO A 43 31.14 -42.00 -15.23
CA PRO A 43 30.93 -42.52 -13.87
C PRO A 43 31.45 -43.96 -13.70
N CYS A 44 31.44 -44.50 -12.47
CA CYS A 44 31.35 -45.95 -12.26
C CYS A 44 30.84 -46.35 -10.88
N ALA A 45 30.24 -47.54 -10.85
CA ALA A 45 29.25 -48.05 -9.92
C ALA A 45 29.79 -49.03 -8.85
N SER A 46 28.85 -49.41 -7.98
CA SER A 46 28.67 -50.55 -7.04
C SER A 46 29.56 -51.80 -7.22
N GLU A 47 29.82 -52.65 -6.21
CA GLU A 47 28.89 -53.46 -5.38
C GLU A 47 29.62 -54.07 -4.16
N HIS A 48 28.90 -54.46 -3.09
CA HIS A 48 28.86 -55.82 -2.47
C HIS A 48 28.02 -55.84 -1.15
N GLY A 49 27.06 -56.78 -1.03
CA GLY A 49 26.29 -57.16 0.17
C GLY A 49 27.09 -58.09 1.13
N ASP A 50 26.61 -58.71 2.20
CA ASP A 50 25.29 -58.96 2.82
C ASP A 50 25.52 -59.43 4.29
N ASP A 51 24.41 -59.61 5.05
CA ASP A 51 24.18 -60.52 6.20
C ASP A 51 24.14 -60.03 7.68
N LEU A 52 23.05 -60.45 8.35
CA LEU A 52 22.48 -60.15 9.68
C LEU A 52 22.98 -61.13 10.80
N PRO A 53 22.30 -61.30 11.98
CA PRO A 53 22.34 -60.49 13.22
C PRO A 53 22.67 -61.34 14.49
N GLY A 54 22.81 -60.74 15.68
CA GLY A 54 23.01 -61.51 16.93
C GLY A 54 22.82 -60.73 18.25
N SER A 55 21.95 -61.27 19.10
CA SER A 55 21.46 -60.86 20.43
C SER A 55 22.38 -61.13 21.62
N ALA A 56 22.29 -60.34 22.71
CA ALA A 56 22.38 -60.70 24.15
C ALA A 56 22.66 -59.43 25.00
N GLU A 57 21.74 -58.94 25.84
CA GLU A 57 21.57 -59.25 27.28
C GLU A 57 22.64 -58.69 28.26
N ARG A 58 22.16 -57.81 29.17
CA ARG A 58 22.47 -57.65 30.63
C ARG A 58 23.67 -56.80 31.07
N GLN A 59 23.41 -55.73 31.86
CA GLN A 59 23.62 -55.57 33.33
C GLN A 59 25.06 -55.06 33.64
N ASP A 60 25.39 -54.08 34.50
CA ASP A 60 24.83 -53.45 35.70
C ASP A 60 25.48 -52.02 35.84
N ALA A 61 24.75 -50.99 36.32
CA ALA A 61 24.88 -50.34 37.64
C ALA A 61 26.28 -49.79 38.03
N ASP A 62 26.42 -48.46 38.25
CA ASP A 62 26.55 -47.87 39.59
C ASP A 62 26.58 -46.31 39.56
N ALA A 63 26.27 -45.70 40.71
CA ALA A 63 25.89 -44.30 40.95
C ALA A 63 27.08 -43.32 41.27
N PRO A 64 26.83 -42.00 41.51
CA PRO A 64 27.81 -40.88 41.58
C PRO A 64 28.25 -40.62 43.06
N PRO A 65 28.65 -39.41 43.55
CA PRO A 65 29.19 -38.15 43.00
C PRO A 65 30.49 -37.68 43.74
N GLU A 66 31.22 -36.64 43.30
CA GLU A 66 32.03 -35.80 44.23
C GLU A 66 32.11 -34.33 43.79
N GLU A 67 31.61 -33.45 44.66
CA GLU A 67 31.85 -32.00 44.71
C GLU A 67 33.24 -31.74 45.27
N GLN A 68 33.97 -30.75 44.73
CA GLN A 68 34.97 -30.01 45.51
C GLN A 68 34.95 -28.51 45.17
N LYS A 69 34.87 -27.76 46.26
CA LYS A 69 34.82 -26.31 46.43
C LYS A 69 36.21 -25.68 46.55
N ASP A 70 36.20 -24.36 46.39
CA ASP A 70 37.19 -23.33 46.75
C ASP A 70 38.35 -23.17 45.73
N SER A 71 38.78 -21.96 45.34
CA SER A 71 38.78 -20.69 46.07
C SER A 71 38.70 -19.46 45.15
N ASP A 72 38.13 -18.40 45.72
CA ASP A 72 38.11 -17.02 45.26
C ASP A 72 39.52 -16.46 44.94
N GLU A 73 39.69 -15.91 43.74
CA GLU A 73 40.66 -14.83 43.48
C GLU A 73 39.92 -13.68 42.79
N GLU A 74 39.41 -12.82 43.68
CA GLU A 74 39.22 -11.38 43.59
C GLU A 74 40.16 -10.72 42.55
N TYR A 75 39.67 -10.51 41.33
CA TYR A 75 40.27 -9.56 40.39
C TYR A 75 39.75 -8.15 40.71
N ASP A 76 40.30 -7.57 41.76
CA ASP A 76 40.19 -6.15 42.09
C ASP A 76 41.10 -5.36 41.13
N THR A 77 40.61 -5.10 39.92
CA THR A 77 41.20 -4.09 39.05
C THR A 77 40.47 -2.76 39.25
N ASP A 78 40.81 -2.08 40.33
CA ASP A 78 40.58 -0.64 40.49
C ASP A 78 41.44 0.14 39.49
N LEU A 79 40.95 0.20 38.24
CA LEU A 79 41.32 1.23 37.29
C LEU A 79 40.41 2.44 37.54
N GLU A 80 40.66 3.15 38.64
CA GLU A 80 40.26 4.56 38.75
C GLU A 80 41.19 5.40 37.85
N THR A 81 41.02 5.25 36.54
CA THR A 81 41.40 6.34 35.63
C THR A 81 40.42 7.47 35.91
N GLY A 82 40.93 8.56 36.48
CA GLY A 82 40.23 9.84 36.64
C GLY A 82 39.93 10.50 35.29
N ASP A 83 39.28 9.76 34.39
CA ASP A 83 38.47 10.34 33.34
C ASP A 83 37.13 10.64 33.98
N GLU A 84 36.71 11.90 33.92
CA GLU A 84 35.32 12.27 34.12
C GLU A 84 34.49 11.33 33.25
N ARG A 85 33.85 10.31 33.83
CA ARG A 85 32.92 9.43 33.11
C ARG A 85 31.81 10.34 32.61
N ARG A 86 31.97 10.87 31.39
CA ARG A 86 30.89 11.51 30.67
C ARG A 86 29.85 10.42 30.52
N ASP A 87 28.72 10.57 31.19
CA ASP A 87 27.58 9.70 31.00
C ASP A 87 27.35 9.58 29.48
N TYR A 88 27.54 8.38 28.92
CA TYR A 88 27.38 8.15 27.49
C TYR A 88 25.90 8.29 27.17
N ASP A 89 25.54 9.43 26.58
CA ASP A 89 24.20 9.67 26.06
C ASP A 89 24.19 9.39 24.55
N PRO A 90 23.58 8.28 24.09
CA PRO A 90 23.54 7.90 22.68
C PRO A 90 22.85 8.96 21.81
N VAL A 91 21.90 9.72 22.38
CA VAL A 91 21.20 10.79 21.67
C VAL A 91 22.13 11.97 21.42
N CYS A 92 22.90 12.38 22.44
CA CYS A 92 23.89 13.44 22.29
C CYS A 92 24.97 13.06 21.27
N GLU A 93 25.43 11.81 21.30
CA GLU A 93 26.44 11.32 20.36
C GLU A 93 25.92 11.31 18.92
N MET A 94 24.70 10.82 18.70
CA MET A 94 24.05 10.83 17.39
C MET A 94 23.91 12.26 16.82
N LYS A 95 23.48 13.22 17.65
CA LYS A 95 23.38 14.64 17.25
C LYS A 95 24.76 15.22 16.92
N ARG A 96 25.79 14.85 17.68
CA ARG A 96 27.19 15.27 17.44
C ARG A 96 27.69 14.75 16.09
N VAL A 97 27.51 13.46 15.83
CA VAL A 97 27.91 12.80 14.56
C VAL A 97 27.18 13.44 13.38
N TYR A 98 25.88 13.70 13.49
CA TYR A 98 25.10 14.38 12.45
C TYR A 98 25.67 15.76 12.11
N LEU A 99 25.89 16.60 13.13
CA LEU A 99 26.42 17.96 12.95
C LEU A 99 27.82 17.95 12.32
N GLU A 100 28.68 17.05 12.77
CA GLU A 100 30.05 16.90 12.23
C GLU A 100 30.02 16.46 10.76
N LEU A 101 29.13 15.53 10.39
CA LEU A 101 28.96 15.09 9.00
C LEU A 101 28.43 16.21 8.11
N CYS A 102 27.44 16.95 8.57
CA CYS A 102 26.90 18.10 7.85
C CYS A 102 27.98 19.16 7.61
N GLU A 103 28.77 19.50 8.64
CA GLU A 103 29.87 20.46 8.50
C GLU A 103 30.93 19.99 7.49
N ARG A 104 31.34 18.71 7.57
CA ARG A 104 32.36 18.14 6.68
C ARG A 104 31.91 18.02 5.23
N THR A 105 30.60 17.83 5.00
CA THR A 105 30.03 17.65 3.66
C THR A 105 29.45 18.95 3.08
N GLY A 106 29.41 20.03 3.86
CA GLY A 106 28.83 21.30 3.45
C GLY A 106 27.29 21.30 3.38
N VAL A 107 26.64 20.30 3.98
CA VAL A 107 25.18 20.22 4.07
C VAL A 107 24.70 21.08 5.23
N VAL A 108 23.65 21.89 5.02
CA VAL A 108 23.03 22.65 6.10
C VAL A 108 22.27 21.69 7.01
N PRO A 109 22.58 21.60 8.32
CA PRO A 109 21.89 20.69 9.22
C PRO A 109 20.38 20.98 9.29
N ALA A 110 19.58 19.95 9.10
CA ALA A 110 18.14 20.00 9.30
C ALA A 110 17.85 20.07 10.81
N SER A 111 17.45 21.25 11.30
CA SER A 111 17.13 21.40 12.73
C SER A 111 15.95 20.53 13.17
N TYR A 112 15.08 20.13 12.24
CA TYR A 112 13.97 19.22 12.48
C TYR A 112 14.45 17.83 12.90
N PHE A 113 15.46 17.27 12.22
CA PHE A 113 16.08 15.99 12.56
C PHE A 113 16.59 15.98 14.00
N LEU A 114 17.34 17.03 14.39
CA LEU A 114 17.90 17.16 15.74
C LEU A 114 16.85 17.23 16.85
N ARG A 115 15.63 17.69 16.55
CA ARG A 115 14.53 17.79 17.50
C ARG A 115 13.75 16.48 17.64
N HIS A 116 13.63 15.72 16.56
CA HIS A 116 12.77 14.52 16.49
C HIS A 116 13.55 13.21 16.49
N VAL A 117 14.84 13.26 16.83
CA VAL A 117 15.70 12.07 16.82
C VAL A 117 15.35 11.03 17.89
N THR A 118 14.55 11.42 18.89
CA THR A 118 14.02 10.56 19.95
C THR A 118 12.52 10.29 19.78
N SER A 119 11.93 10.75 18.67
CA SER A 119 10.53 10.49 18.35
C SER A 119 10.38 9.10 17.73
N GLU A 120 9.20 8.52 17.90
CA GLU A 120 8.84 7.25 17.24
C GLU A 120 8.68 7.42 15.72
N VAL A 121 8.08 8.54 15.31
CA VAL A 121 7.87 8.91 13.91
C VAL A 121 8.79 10.06 13.54
N LEU A 122 9.62 9.85 12.51
CA LEU A 122 10.43 10.89 11.89
C LEU A 122 9.96 11.12 10.46
N ASP A 123 9.17 12.18 10.27
CA ASP A 123 8.79 12.67 8.95
C ASP A 123 9.69 13.83 8.51
N MET A 124 10.48 13.58 7.48
CA MET A 124 11.33 14.57 6.82
C MET A 124 11.01 14.70 5.33
N SER A 125 9.75 14.51 4.96
CA SER A 125 9.28 14.66 3.57
C SER A 125 9.49 16.08 3.05
N TYR A 126 9.80 16.25 1.76
CA TYR A 126 9.89 17.55 1.07
C TYR A 126 10.96 18.52 1.59
N HIS A 127 12.03 18.02 2.22
CA HIS A 127 13.12 18.84 2.76
C HIS A 127 14.28 19.08 1.78
N GLY A 128 14.26 18.44 0.61
CA GLY A 128 15.29 18.61 -0.42
C GLY A 128 16.69 18.17 0.04
N LEU A 129 16.76 17.07 0.79
CA LEU A 129 18.00 16.59 1.43
C LEU A 129 19.12 16.27 0.42
N GLY A 130 18.75 15.73 -0.75
CA GLY A 130 19.70 15.18 -1.70
C GLY A 130 20.42 13.94 -1.20
N ALA A 131 21.24 13.32 -2.06
CA ALA A 131 22.03 12.15 -1.72
C ALA A 131 22.95 12.38 -0.50
N THR A 132 23.61 13.54 -0.44
CA THR A 132 24.54 13.87 0.65
C THR A 132 23.82 14.14 1.96
N GLY A 133 22.65 14.77 1.93
CA GLY A 133 21.82 14.96 3.12
C GLY A 133 21.29 13.62 3.66
N ALA A 134 20.83 12.72 2.78
CA ALA A 134 20.47 11.35 3.17
C ALA A 134 21.65 10.64 3.83
N ARG A 135 22.86 10.74 3.26
CA ARG A 135 24.07 10.16 3.89
C ARG A 135 24.30 10.69 5.31
N CYS A 136 24.14 12.00 5.50
CA CYS A 136 24.35 12.63 6.81
C CYS A 136 23.35 12.13 7.85
N ILE A 137 22.12 11.79 7.44
CA ILE A 137 21.07 11.25 8.31
C ILE A 137 21.24 9.74 8.53
N ALA A 138 21.52 8.99 7.46
CA ALA A 138 21.63 7.53 7.47
C ALA A 138 22.71 7.04 8.45
N ILE A 139 23.88 7.69 8.47
CA ILE A 139 24.97 7.28 9.36
C ILE A 139 24.55 7.34 10.84
N PRO A 140 24.16 8.47 11.44
CA PRO A 140 23.72 8.49 12.83
C PRO A 140 22.52 7.55 13.11
N MET A 141 21.64 7.34 12.13
CA MET A 141 20.45 6.51 12.28
C MET A 141 20.73 5.01 12.44
N HIS A 142 21.91 4.49 12.08
CA HIS A 142 22.19 3.06 12.28
C HIS A 142 22.19 2.65 13.76
N THR A 143 22.40 3.59 14.70
CA THR A 143 22.32 3.35 16.15
C THR A 143 21.00 3.78 16.77
N ASN A 144 20.08 4.35 15.99
CA ASN A 144 18.84 4.88 16.53
C ASN A 144 17.89 3.74 16.93
N THR A 145 17.45 3.76 18.18
CA THR A 145 16.54 2.76 18.75
C THR A 145 15.14 3.30 19.04
N TYR A 146 14.85 4.55 18.66
CA TYR A 146 13.60 5.24 18.97
C TYR A 146 12.64 5.26 17.78
N ILE A 147 13.17 5.52 16.58
CA ILE A 147 12.39 5.71 15.37
C ILE A 147 11.96 4.34 14.84
N THR A 148 10.64 4.15 14.72
CA THR A 148 10.02 2.97 14.10
C THR A 148 9.45 3.30 12.73
N GLN A 149 9.10 4.56 12.48
CA GLN A 149 8.56 5.04 11.20
C GLN A 149 9.43 6.18 10.64
N LEU A 150 9.97 5.97 9.45
CA LEU A 150 10.83 6.94 8.75
C LEU A 150 10.21 7.34 7.41
N SER A 151 9.89 8.62 7.26
CA SER A 151 9.53 9.19 5.96
C SER A 151 10.59 10.15 5.43
N LEU A 152 11.08 9.85 4.22
CA LEU A 152 11.99 10.69 3.45
C LEU A 152 11.42 10.98 2.06
N GLU A 153 10.10 11.03 1.92
CA GLU A 153 9.43 11.27 0.63
C GLU A 153 9.87 12.59 -0.04
N ASP A 154 10.05 12.54 -1.36
CA ASP A 154 10.35 13.70 -2.22
C ASP A 154 11.49 14.58 -1.68
N ASN A 155 12.64 13.95 -1.45
CA ASN A 155 13.87 14.58 -0.98
C ASN A 155 15.00 14.55 -2.00
N TRP A 156 14.74 14.09 -3.22
CA TRP A 156 15.71 13.93 -4.30
C TRP A 156 16.93 13.13 -3.88
N LEU A 157 16.71 12.02 -3.16
CA LEU A 157 17.81 11.18 -2.67
C LEU A 157 18.67 10.62 -3.80
N CYS A 158 18.06 10.40 -4.98
CA CYS A 158 18.70 9.77 -6.14
C CYS A 158 19.22 8.35 -5.81
N GLU A 159 19.88 7.73 -6.78
CA GLU A 159 20.49 6.39 -6.66
C GLU A 159 21.42 6.25 -5.43
N GLU A 160 22.34 7.20 -5.24
CA GLU A 160 23.31 7.16 -4.12
C GLU A 160 22.66 7.36 -2.75
N GLY A 161 21.67 8.23 -2.63
CA GLY A 161 20.96 8.44 -1.38
C GLY A 161 20.15 7.19 -0.98
N GLY A 162 19.53 6.51 -1.94
CA GLY A 162 18.86 5.22 -1.72
C GLY A 162 19.81 4.17 -1.15
N LYS A 163 21.03 4.09 -1.70
CA LYS A 163 22.07 3.18 -1.20
C LYS A 163 22.44 3.48 0.25
N HIS A 164 22.64 4.74 0.62
CA HIS A 164 22.95 5.09 2.01
C HIS A 164 21.84 4.70 3.00
N ILE A 165 20.58 4.85 2.59
CA ILE A 165 19.44 4.40 3.41
C ILE A 165 19.39 2.88 3.50
N ALA A 166 19.62 2.18 2.38
CA ALA A 166 19.70 0.72 2.37
C ALA A 166 20.82 0.21 3.31
N ASP A 167 22.02 0.77 3.22
CA ASP A 167 23.16 0.40 4.08
C ASP A 167 22.84 0.62 5.57
N MET A 168 22.12 1.70 5.92
CA MET A 168 21.68 1.96 7.28
C MET A 168 20.68 0.91 7.79
N LEU A 169 19.73 0.50 6.94
CA LEU A 169 18.67 -0.45 7.30
C LEU A 169 19.14 -1.91 7.37
N LYS A 170 20.33 -2.23 6.84
CA LYS A 170 20.97 -3.53 7.08
C LYS A 170 21.36 -3.71 8.55
N GLU A 171 21.72 -2.61 9.22
CA GLU A 171 22.16 -2.61 10.63
C GLU A 171 21.04 -2.16 11.57
N ASN A 172 20.16 -1.25 11.14
CA ASN A 172 19.06 -0.77 11.95
C ASN A 172 17.93 -1.81 11.99
N CYS A 173 17.61 -2.26 13.21
CA CYS A 173 16.58 -3.26 13.46
C CYS A 173 15.34 -2.74 14.20
N TYR A 174 15.12 -1.42 14.19
CA TYR A 174 14.00 -0.77 14.89
C TYR A 174 12.97 -0.18 13.94
N ILE A 175 13.40 0.26 12.76
CA ILE A 175 12.50 0.82 11.74
C ILE A 175 11.66 -0.32 11.17
N SER A 176 10.34 -0.19 11.32
CA SER A 176 9.33 -1.09 10.78
C SER A 176 8.59 -0.52 9.58
N GLU A 177 8.57 0.80 9.41
CA GLU A 177 7.90 1.46 8.29
C GLU A 177 8.82 2.49 7.62
N LEU A 178 8.93 2.40 6.29
CA LEU A 178 9.82 3.24 5.51
C LEU A 178 9.09 3.84 4.31
N ASN A 179 9.09 5.17 4.21
CA ASN A 179 8.63 5.89 3.03
C ASN A 179 9.79 6.56 2.28
N LEU A 180 10.09 6.05 1.08
CA LEU A 180 11.05 6.60 0.13
C LEU A 180 10.40 7.03 -1.19
N ALA A 181 9.10 7.33 -1.19
CA ALA A 181 8.41 7.73 -2.40
C ALA A 181 9.04 8.98 -3.06
N ASN A 182 8.92 9.08 -4.38
CA ASN A 182 9.27 10.26 -5.18
C ASN A 182 10.73 10.72 -5.05
N ASN A 183 11.68 9.78 -4.89
CA ASN A 183 13.10 10.10 -4.64
C ASN A 183 14.05 9.85 -5.80
N LYS A 184 13.53 9.41 -6.96
CA LYS A 184 14.33 9.08 -8.16
C LYS A 184 15.43 8.07 -7.84
N LEU A 185 15.09 7.03 -7.07
CA LEU A 185 16.06 6.02 -6.66
C LEU A 185 16.65 5.24 -7.84
N GLY A 186 15.93 5.12 -8.96
CA GLY A 186 16.43 4.47 -10.17
C GLY A 186 16.86 3.01 -9.94
N SER A 187 17.57 2.44 -10.90
CA SER A 187 17.95 1.02 -10.86
C SER A 187 18.95 0.67 -9.77
N VAL A 188 19.92 1.55 -9.52
CA VAL A 188 20.96 1.30 -8.51
C VAL A 188 20.35 1.39 -7.11
N GLY A 189 19.46 2.35 -6.88
CA GLY A 189 18.71 2.42 -5.63
C GLY A 189 17.75 1.23 -5.47
N ALA A 190 17.08 0.78 -6.55
CA ALA A 190 16.24 -0.42 -6.52
C ALA A 190 17.04 -1.66 -6.09
N GLN A 191 18.21 -1.89 -6.70
CA GLN A 191 19.09 -2.99 -6.34
C GLN A 191 19.49 -2.93 -4.85
N ALA A 192 19.99 -1.77 -4.39
CA ALA A 192 20.43 -1.62 -3.00
C ALA A 192 19.30 -1.87 -1.99
N ILE A 193 18.10 -1.33 -2.24
CA ILE A 193 16.93 -1.54 -1.39
C ILE A 193 16.51 -3.01 -1.41
N CYS A 194 16.45 -3.64 -2.58
CA CYS A 194 16.06 -5.04 -2.70
C CYS A 194 17.06 -6.00 -2.03
N GLU A 195 18.36 -5.73 -2.12
CA GLU A 195 19.39 -6.47 -1.39
C GLU A 195 19.21 -6.30 0.12
N MET A 196 18.95 -5.08 0.59
CA MET A 196 18.67 -4.82 2.01
C MET A 196 17.40 -5.56 2.48
N LEU A 197 16.33 -5.60 1.68
CA LEU A 197 15.11 -6.30 2.05
C LEU A 197 15.29 -7.82 2.21
N GLN A 198 16.31 -8.42 1.61
CA GLN A 198 16.62 -9.85 1.81
C GLN A 198 17.28 -10.12 3.17
N GLU A 199 17.96 -9.12 3.74
CA GLU A 199 18.67 -9.21 5.02
C GLU A 199 17.83 -8.65 6.18
N ASN A 200 17.03 -7.63 5.91
CA ASN A 200 16.24 -6.93 6.93
C ASN A 200 15.01 -7.74 7.34
N THR A 201 14.87 -7.94 8.65
CA THR A 201 13.79 -8.73 9.27
C THR A 201 12.82 -7.87 10.10
N THR A 202 12.91 -6.54 9.99
CA THR A 202 12.14 -5.62 10.86
C THR A 202 11.13 -4.80 10.09
N LEU A 203 11.41 -4.49 8.82
CA LEU A 203 10.52 -3.75 7.95
C LEU A 203 9.26 -4.57 7.64
N LYS A 204 8.12 -3.96 7.95
CA LYS A 204 6.78 -4.47 7.68
C LYS A 204 6.09 -3.70 6.56
N ALA A 205 6.37 -2.41 6.44
CA ALA A 205 5.81 -1.56 5.40
C ALA A 205 6.91 -0.78 4.65
N ILE A 206 6.84 -0.78 3.33
CA ILE A 206 7.73 0.01 2.50
C ILE A 206 6.97 0.72 1.37
N ASN A 207 7.16 2.03 1.28
CA ASN A 207 6.66 2.85 0.18
C ASN A 207 7.79 3.29 -0.74
N LEU A 208 7.77 2.79 -1.98
CA LEU A 208 8.72 3.07 -3.03
C LEU A 208 8.04 3.67 -4.28
N ALA A 209 6.89 4.32 -4.10
CA ALA A 209 6.15 4.92 -5.19
C ALA A 209 6.99 5.99 -5.95
N GLY A 210 6.82 6.12 -7.27
CA GLY A 210 7.39 7.23 -8.02
C GLY A 210 8.93 7.30 -8.06
N ASN A 211 9.61 6.16 -8.19
CA ASN A 211 11.08 6.08 -8.13
C ASN A 211 11.77 5.72 -9.46
N ASP A 212 11.04 5.84 -10.57
CA ASP A 212 11.52 5.57 -11.93
C ASP A 212 11.99 4.12 -12.17
N PHE A 213 11.47 3.14 -11.41
CA PHE A 213 11.78 1.72 -11.60
C PHE A 213 11.17 1.17 -12.88
N ARG A 214 11.90 0.28 -13.56
CA ARG A 214 11.54 -0.27 -14.87
C ARG A 214 11.62 -1.79 -14.85
N ASP A 215 11.25 -2.42 -15.97
CA ASP A 215 11.22 -3.89 -16.10
C ASP A 215 12.55 -4.58 -15.76
N LYS A 216 13.69 -3.97 -16.11
CA LYS A 216 15.02 -4.51 -15.77
C LYS A 216 15.28 -4.60 -14.26
N ASP A 217 14.57 -3.80 -13.47
CA ASP A 217 14.68 -3.77 -12.02
C ASP A 217 13.74 -4.81 -11.38
N GLY A 218 12.79 -5.35 -12.15
CA GLY A 218 11.77 -6.29 -11.68
C GLY A 218 12.36 -7.57 -11.08
N GLN A 219 13.51 -8.05 -11.57
CA GLN A 219 14.19 -9.21 -11.00
C GLN A 219 14.65 -8.95 -9.56
N PHE A 220 15.16 -7.76 -9.24
CA PHE A 220 15.57 -7.44 -7.87
C PHE A 220 14.39 -7.50 -6.89
N PHE A 221 13.22 -7.02 -7.32
CA PHE A 221 12.00 -7.12 -6.52
C PHE A 221 11.50 -8.55 -6.38
N VAL A 222 11.62 -9.38 -7.42
CA VAL A 222 11.32 -10.83 -7.31
C VAL A 222 12.19 -11.46 -6.23
N ASP A 223 13.50 -11.24 -6.30
CA ASP A 223 14.44 -11.84 -5.36
C ASP A 223 14.20 -11.35 -3.93
N ALA A 224 13.91 -10.05 -3.76
CA ALA A 224 13.58 -9.47 -2.45
C ALA A 224 12.29 -10.04 -1.87
N LEU A 225 11.21 -10.05 -2.65
CA LEU A 225 9.90 -10.47 -2.16
C LEU A 225 9.79 -11.99 -1.99
N GLN A 226 10.58 -12.79 -2.71
CA GLN A 226 10.62 -14.25 -2.51
C GLN A 226 11.36 -14.65 -1.23
N ASN A 227 12.34 -13.86 -0.79
CA ASN A 227 13.18 -14.17 0.36
C ASN A 227 12.80 -13.38 1.63
N ASN A 228 11.89 -12.41 1.52
CA ASN A 228 11.39 -11.64 2.67
C ASN A 228 10.03 -12.14 3.15
N PHE A 229 9.97 -12.55 4.42
CA PHE A 229 8.78 -13.12 5.05
C PHE A 229 8.06 -12.15 6.01
N GLU A 230 8.63 -10.97 6.23
CA GLU A 230 8.19 -9.99 7.24
C GLU A 230 7.35 -8.86 6.64
N LEU A 231 7.68 -8.41 5.42
CA LEU A 231 6.97 -7.37 4.70
C LEU A 231 5.50 -7.74 4.48
N LYS A 232 4.61 -6.84 4.91
CA LYS A 232 3.16 -6.94 4.77
C LYS A 232 2.61 -5.93 3.78
N ASP A 233 3.20 -4.74 3.73
CA ASP A 233 2.71 -3.61 2.94
C ASP A 233 3.79 -3.11 1.99
N VAL A 234 3.51 -3.21 0.68
CA VAL A 234 4.44 -2.78 -0.37
C VAL A 234 3.75 -1.84 -1.33
N ASN A 235 4.26 -0.61 -1.45
CA ASN A 235 3.81 0.34 -2.46
C ASN A 235 4.88 0.54 -3.53
N LEU A 236 4.56 0.14 -4.76
CA LEU A 236 5.36 0.28 -5.98
C LEU A 236 4.63 1.11 -7.05
N SER A 237 3.63 1.91 -6.65
CA SER A 237 2.84 2.73 -7.56
C SER A 237 3.65 3.81 -8.27
N GLY A 238 3.15 4.31 -9.39
CA GLY A 238 3.78 5.44 -10.09
C GLY A 238 5.18 5.15 -10.63
N ASN A 239 5.54 3.89 -10.81
CA ASN A 239 6.78 3.47 -11.47
C ASN A 239 6.52 3.17 -12.96
N LEU A 240 7.47 2.54 -13.63
CA LEU A 240 7.46 2.31 -15.09
C LEU A 240 7.51 0.82 -15.42
N PHE A 241 6.93 -0.05 -14.58
CA PHE A 241 6.81 -1.49 -14.86
C PHE A 241 5.82 -1.74 -15.99
N SER A 242 6.20 -2.54 -16.99
CA SER A 242 5.40 -2.85 -18.18
C SER A 242 5.23 -4.34 -18.47
N ASP A 243 6.27 -5.16 -18.24
CA ASP A 243 6.28 -6.57 -18.61
C ASP A 243 5.45 -7.43 -17.64
N GLY A 244 5.35 -7.02 -16.36
CA GLY A 244 4.54 -7.63 -15.32
C GLY A 244 4.84 -9.10 -14.99
N GLU A 245 5.64 -9.81 -15.80
CA GLU A 245 6.02 -11.21 -15.62
C GLU A 245 6.73 -11.41 -14.28
N HIS A 246 7.76 -10.59 -14.01
CA HIS A 246 8.48 -10.58 -12.73
C HIS A 246 7.52 -10.36 -11.56
N MET A 247 6.66 -9.34 -11.63
CA MET A 247 5.72 -9.03 -10.55
C MET A 247 4.68 -10.14 -10.35
N GLY A 248 4.19 -10.76 -11.44
CA GLY A 248 3.28 -11.90 -11.37
C GLY A 248 3.92 -13.11 -10.69
N ASN A 249 5.19 -13.40 -11.01
CA ASN A 249 5.95 -14.46 -10.35
C ASN A 249 6.24 -14.16 -8.87
N ALA A 250 6.55 -12.90 -8.54
CA ALA A 250 6.74 -12.46 -7.16
C ALA A 250 5.45 -12.64 -6.35
N ILE A 251 4.30 -12.21 -6.87
CA ILE A 251 2.99 -12.39 -6.24
C ILE A 251 2.68 -13.89 -6.07
N ALA A 252 2.95 -14.72 -7.07
CA ALA A 252 2.68 -16.15 -7.01
C ALA A 252 3.47 -16.86 -5.89
N ALA A 253 4.73 -16.47 -5.69
CA ALA A 253 5.67 -17.13 -4.80
C ALA A 253 5.68 -16.55 -3.38
N ASN A 254 5.31 -15.28 -3.21
CA ASN A 254 5.32 -14.62 -1.91
C ASN A 254 4.16 -15.10 -1.01
N ASP A 255 4.48 -15.34 0.26
CA ASP A 255 3.55 -15.80 1.30
C ASP A 255 3.51 -14.86 2.52
N SER A 256 3.98 -13.62 2.38
CA SER A 256 4.07 -12.66 3.48
C SER A 256 3.24 -11.41 3.28
N ILE A 257 3.19 -10.88 2.05
CA ILE A 257 2.57 -9.59 1.70
C ILE A 257 1.05 -9.70 1.79
N ALA A 258 0.45 -8.76 2.50
CA ALA A 258 -0.99 -8.61 2.63
C ALA A 258 -1.53 -7.49 1.73
N HIS A 259 -0.75 -6.44 1.49
CA HIS A 259 -1.16 -5.27 0.71
C HIS A 259 -0.10 -4.90 -0.33
N LEU A 260 -0.52 -4.86 -1.59
CA LEU A 260 0.35 -4.51 -2.71
C LEU A 260 -0.32 -3.43 -3.57
N ASP A 261 0.38 -2.31 -3.74
CA ASP A 261 0.00 -1.23 -4.65
C ASP A 261 0.95 -1.18 -5.84
N LEU A 262 0.41 -1.47 -7.02
CA LEU A 262 1.06 -1.41 -8.34
C LEU A 262 0.35 -0.40 -9.25
N SER A 263 -0.46 0.51 -8.70
CA SER A 263 -1.19 1.50 -9.47
C SER A 263 -0.26 2.44 -10.26
N TRP A 264 -0.78 3.11 -11.28
CA TRP A 264 -0.03 4.08 -12.08
C TRP A 264 1.28 3.53 -12.69
N ASN A 265 1.30 2.25 -13.06
CA ASN A 265 2.36 1.63 -13.85
C ASN A 265 1.89 1.44 -15.31
N GLN A 266 2.58 0.59 -16.08
CA GLN A 266 2.28 0.29 -17.48
C GLN A 266 2.00 -1.20 -17.72
N LEU A 267 1.46 -1.89 -16.71
CA LEU A 267 1.20 -3.34 -16.70
C LEU A 267 0.06 -3.74 -17.67
N ARG A 268 0.37 -3.78 -18.97
CA ARG A 268 -0.60 -4.00 -20.06
C ARG A 268 -0.37 -5.33 -20.76
N GLY A 269 -1.41 -5.83 -21.45
CA GLY A 269 -1.31 -7.03 -22.28
C GLY A 269 -0.78 -8.24 -21.51
N LYS A 270 0.42 -8.72 -21.85
CA LYS A 270 1.04 -9.86 -21.16
C LYS A 270 1.30 -9.60 -19.67
N GLY A 271 1.70 -8.39 -19.29
CA GLY A 271 1.94 -8.04 -17.89
C GLY A 271 0.67 -8.09 -17.05
N ALA A 272 -0.45 -7.62 -17.60
CA ALA A 272 -1.75 -7.74 -16.96
C ALA A 272 -2.13 -9.22 -16.69
N LEU A 273 -1.93 -10.10 -17.67
CA LEU A 273 -2.20 -11.53 -17.53
C LEU A 273 -1.25 -12.22 -16.54
N ALA A 274 0.02 -11.80 -16.48
CA ALA A 274 0.98 -12.33 -15.51
C ALA A 274 0.56 -12.02 -14.08
N ILE A 275 0.13 -10.79 -13.78
CA ILE A 275 -0.41 -10.41 -12.46
C ILE A 275 -1.63 -11.27 -12.11
N CYS A 276 -2.56 -11.46 -13.05
CA CYS A 276 -3.74 -12.29 -12.83
C CYS A 276 -3.38 -13.76 -12.55
N ASN A 277 -2.38 -14.29 -13.25
CA ASN A 277 -1.91 -15.67 -13.05
C ASN A 277 -1.19 -15.84 -11.70
N GLY A 278 -0.41 -14.85 -11.27
CA GLY A 278 0.19 -14.86 -9.93
C GLY A 278 -0.87 -14.83 -8.84
N LEU A 279 -1.89 -13.98 -9.01
CA LEU A 279 -3.00 -13.86 -8.07
C LEU A 279 -3.82 -15.17 -7.94
N LYS A 280 -3.95 -15.98 -9.00
CA LYS A 280 -4.60 -17.30 -8.92
C LYS A 280 -3.95 -18.23 -7.91
N LEU A 281 -2.63 -18.14 -7.74
CA LEU A 281 -1.82 -19.04 -6.92
C LEU A 281 -1.54 -18.45 -5.53
N ASN A 282 -1.53 -17.14 -5.40
CA ASN A 282 -1.23 -16.47 -4.15
C ASN A 282 -2.29 -16.76 -3.08
N THR A 283 -1.82 -17.04 -1.85
CA THR A 283 -2.66 -17.44 -0.71
C THR A 283 -2.62 -16.45 0.46
N THR A 284 -2.04 -15.26 0.28
CA THR A 284 -1.76 -14.33 1.38
C THR A 284 -2.23 -12.91 1.14
N LEU A 285 -2.18 -12.44 -0.11
CA LEU A 285 -2.52 -11.10 -0.53
C LEU A 285 -3.99 -10.80 -0.28
N LYS A 286 -4.25 -9.79 0.55
CA LYS A 286 -5.58 -9.32 0.95
C LYS A 286 -6.06 -8.14 0.13
N SER A 287 -5.15 -7.25 -0.27
CA SER A 287 -5.46 -6.08 -1.07
C SER A 287 -4.49 -5.94 -2.23
N LEU A 288 -5.03 -5.75 -3.42
CA LEU A 288 -4.28 -5.45 -4.63
C LEU A 288 -4.84 -4.21 -5.31
N ASP A 289 -4.01 -3.19 -5.47
CA ASP A 289 -4.29 -2.03 -6.31
C ASP A 289 -3.45 -2.10 -7.59
N VAL A 290 -4.12 -2.17 -8.74
CA VAL A 290 -3.51 -2.09 -10.07
C VAL A 290 -4.20 -1.02 -10.92
N SER A 291 -4.82 -0.04 -10.28
CA SER A 291 -5.50 1.06 -10.95
C SER A 291 -4.55 1.81 -11.90
N TRP A 292 -5.10 2.43 -12.94
CA TRP A 292 -4.33 3.26 -13.89
C TRP A 292 -3.24 2.54 -14.72
N ASN A 293 -3.32 1.22 -14.93
CA ASN A 293 -2.34 0.46 -15.72
C ASN A 293 -2.75 0.22 -17.20
N GLY A 294 -4.05 0.08 -17.44
CA GLY A 294 -4.62 -0.19 -18.78
C GLY A 294 -4.79 -1.68 -19.09
N PHE A 295 -5.24 -2.48 -18.11
CA PHE A 295 -5.47 -3.93 -18.23
C PHE A 295 -6.45 -4.35 -19.36
N ALA A 296 -7.36 -3.46 -19.75
CA ALA A 296 -8.41 -3.69 -20.76
C ALA A 296 -9.29 -4.93 -20.46
N ASP A 297 -10.10 -5.35 -21.43
CA ASP A 297 -11.02 -6.48 -21.27
C ASP A 297 -10.31 -7.84 -21.10
N GLU A 298 -9.08 -7.97 -21.61
CA GLU A 298 -8.26 -9.17 -21.45
C GLU A 298 -7.80 -9.35 -20.00
N GLY A 299 -7.30 -8.29 -19.37
CA GLY A 299 -6.97 -8.32 -17.95
C GLY A 299 -8.22 -8.51 -17.07
N ALA A 300 -9.37 -7.95 -17.45
CA ALA A 300 -10.64 -8.19 -16.77
C ALA A 300 -11.07 -9.68 -16.83
N LEU A 301 -10.83 -10.36 -17.97
CA LEU A 301 -11.01 -11.81 -18.07
C LEU A 301 -10.03 -12.56 -17.16
N GLY A 302 -8.76 -12.16 -17.13
CA GLY A 302 -7.75 -12.72 -16.23
C GLY A 302 -8.13 -12.61 -14.76
N PHE A 303 -8.61 -11.44 -14.33
CA PHE A 303 -9.13 -11.25 -12.97
C PHE A 303 -10.37 -12.09 -12.69
N ALA A 304 -11.28 -12.21 -13.65
CA ALA A 304 -12.45 -13.07 -13.49
C ALA A 304 -12.06 -14.53 -13.23
N GLU A 305 -11.04 -15.04 -13.92
CA GLU A 305 -10.49 -16.37 -13.66
C GLU A 305 -9.75 -16.45 -12.32
N ALA A 306 -9.01 -15.39 -11.95
CA ALA A 306 -8.30 -15.32 -10.68
C ALA A 306 -9.26 -15.34 -9.49
N LEU A 307 -10.33 -14.55 -9.53
CA LEU A 307 -11.34 -14.47 -8.46
C LEU A 307 -12.09 -15.80 -8.25
N LYS A 308 -12.21 -16.65 -9.27
CA LYS A 308 -12.84 -17.97 -9.12
C LYS A 308 -11.99 -18.95 -8.28
N LEU A 309 -10.68 -18.78 -8.31
CA LEU A 309 -9.72 -19.68 -7.67
C LEU A 309 -9.16 -19.11 -6.37
N ASN A 310 -8.94 -17.79 -6.34
CA ASN A 310 -8.42 -17.10 -5.17
C ASN A 310 -9.53 -16.94 -4.13
N ASN A 311 -9.23 -17.37 -2.90
CA ASN A 311 -10.13 -17.33 -1.74
C ASN A 311 -9.52 -16.52 -0.58
N VAL A 312 -8.65 -15.56 -0.90
CA VAL A 312 -7.88 -14.81 0.10
C VAL A 312 -8.04 -13.31 -0.10
N LEU A 313 -8.07 -12.86 -1.37
CA LEU A 313 -8.19 -11.47 -1.73
C LEU A 313 -9.54 -10.91 -1.26
N THR A 314 -9.46 -9.78 -0.58
CA THR A 314 -10.61 -9.07 -0.01
C THR A 314 -10.84 -7.71 -0.67
N SER A 315 -9.81 -7.10 -1.25
CA SER A 315 -9.90 -5.81 -1.93
C SER A 315 -9.16 -5.86 -3.27
N LEU A 316 -9.85 -5.47 -4.34
CA LEU A 316 -9.28 -5.33 -5.68
C LEU A 316 -9.63 -3.96 -6.23
N ASP A 317 -8.61 -3.16 -6.53
CA ASP A 317 -8.76 -1.90 -7.26
C ASP A 317 -8.22 -2.03 -8.69
N ILE A 318 -9.13 -1.97 -9.65
CA ILE A 318 -8.86 -1.96 -11.09
C ILE A 318 -9.45 -0.68 -11.73
N THR A 319 -9.54 0.40 -10.97
CA THR A 319 -10.00 1.72 -11.43
C THR A 319 -9.17 2.22 -12.62
N ASN A 320 -9.83 2.81 -13.60
CA ASN A 320 -9.21 3.39 -14.79
C ASN A 320 -8.21 2.47 -15.53
N ASN A 321 -8.67 1.26 -15.85
CA ASN A 321 -7.91 0.25 -16.57
C ASN A 321 -8.39 0.03 -18.02
N ARG A 322 -9.22 0.93 -18.56
CA ARG A 322 -9.83 0.82 -19.91
C ARG A 322 -10.71 -0.44 -20.08
N ILE A 323 -11.32 -0.89 -18.99
CA ILE A 323 -12.23 -2.04 -18.97
C ILE A 323 -13.58 -1.61 -19.54
N THR A 324 -14.05 -2.28 -20.59
CA THR A 324 -15.33 -1.96 -21.22
C THR A 324 -16.46 -2.76 -20.59
N CYS A 325 -17.66 -2.63 -21.15
CA CYS A 325 -18.82 -3.46 -20.77
C CYS A 325 -18.57 -4.96 -20.96
N GLN A 326 -17.72 -5.32 -21.92
CA GLN A 326 -17.36 -6.71 -22.16
C GLN A 326 -16.50 -7.23 -21.01
N GLY A 327 -15.47 -6.48 -20.59
CA GLY A 327 -14.66 -6.81 -19.42
C GLY A 327 -15.48 -6.85 -18.13
N ALA A 328 -16.42 -5.92 -17.93
CA ALA A 328 -17.36 -5.97 -16.81
C ALA A 328 -18.21 -7.26 -16.80
N THR A 329 -18.59 -7.77 -17.98
CA THR A 329 -19.30 -9.05 -18.10
C THR A 329 -18.41 -10.23 -17.71
N TYR A 330 -17.10 -10.17 -17.97
CA TYR A 330 -16.17 -11.20 -17.48
C TYR A 330 -16.03 -11.12 -15.96
N LEU A 331 -15.77 -9.93 -15.42
CA LEU A 331 -15.66 -9.71 -13.97
C LEU A 331 -16.90 -10.21 -13.23
N ALA A 332 -18.11 -9.93 -13.76
CA ALA A 332 -19.36 -10.43 -13.20
C ALA A 332 -19.36 -11.97 -13.05
N LYS A 333 -18.81 -12.72 -14.01
CA LYS A 333 -18.70 -14.18 -13.91
C LYS A 333 -17.72 -14.64 -12.82
N GLY A 334 -16.68 -13.87 -12.54
CA GLY A 334 -15.75 -14.13 -11.44
C GLY A 334 -16.39 -13.83 -10.09
N VAL A 335 -17.00 -12.65 -9.95
CA VAL A 335 -17.69 -12.20 -8.73
C VAL A 335 -18.87 -13.12 -8.36
N ALA A 336 -19.56 -13.68 -9.35
CA ALA A 336 -20.66 -14.63 -9.12
C ALA A 336 -20.22 -15.93 -8.43
N GLU A 337 -18.94 -16.30 -8.51
CA GLU A 337 -18.37 -17.53 -7.95
C GLU A 337 -17.45 -17.28 -6.73
N ASN A 338 -17.03 -16.04 -6.51
CA ASN A 338 -16.14 -15.67 -5.40
C ASN A 338 -16.92 -15.32 -4.12
N ASP A 339 -16.45 -15.79 -2.98
CA ASP A 339 -17.07 -15.59 -1.66
C ASP A 339 -16.16 -14.86 -0.66
N THR A 340 -15.05 -14.26 -1.11
CA THR A 340 -14.05 -13.63 -0.23
C THR A 340 -13.81 -12.14 -0.51
N LEU A 341 -14.05 -11.70 -1.74
CA LEU A 341 -13.85 -10.32 -2.16
C LEU A 341 -14.92 -9.42 -1.53
N LYS A 342 -14.46 -8.45 -0.73
CA LYS A 342 -15.28 -7.45 -0.04
C LYS A 342 -15.40 -6.14 -0.78
N SER A 343 -14.33 -5.72 -1.45
CA SER A 343 -14.27 -4.45 -2.19
C SER A 343 -13.80 -4.69 -3.61
N LEU A 344 -14.63 -4.31 -4.58
CA LEU A 344 -14.28 -4.29 -5.99
C LEU A 344 -14.44 -2.88 -6.53
N LYS A 345 -13.33 -2.26 -6.93
CA LYS A 345 -13.33 -0.92 -7.52
C LYS A 345 -13.04 -0.98 -9.00
N VAL A 346 -14.03 -0.59 -9.80
CA VAL A 346 -13.98 -0.61 -11.27
C VAL A 346 -14.32 0.76 -11.86
N GLY A 347 -14.35 1.81 -11.04
CA GLY A 347 -14.67 3.16 -11.47
C GLY A 347 -13.74 3.71 -12.55
N LYS A 348 -14.14 4.81 -13.20
CA LYS A 348 -13.37 5.50 -14.25
C LYS A 348 -12.99 4.61 -15.44
N ASN A 349 -13.68 3.49 -15.61
CA ASN A 349 -13.58 2.61 -16.77
C ASN A 349 -14.75 2.89 -17.73
N PRO A 350 -14.63 2.62 -19.04
CA PRO A 350 -15.72 2.75 -20.02
C PRO A 350 -16.81 1.66 -19.86
N ILE A 351 -17.32 1.51 -18.64
CA ILE A 351 -18.42 0.63 -18.26
C ILE A 351 -19.72 1.40 -18.44
N THR A 352 -20.62 0.89 -19.28
CA THR A 352 -21.98 1.43 -19.42
C THR A 352 -22.93 0.77 -18.42
N MET A 353 -24.17 1.27 -18.36
CA MET A 353 -25.28 0.66 -17.62
C MET A 353 -25.33 -0.86 -17.74
N LYS A 354 -25.13 -1.38 -18.96
CA LYS A 354 -25.22 -2.81 -19.22
C LYS A 354 -24.18 -3.57 -18.42
N GLY A 355 -22.94 -3.09 -18.37
CA GLY A 355 -21.86 -3.72 -17.60
C GLY A 355 -22.11 -3.61 -16.09
N ALA A 356 -22.58 -2.46 -15.62
CA ALA A 356 -22.96 -2.27 -14.22
C ALA A 356 -24.08 -3.23 -13.79
N LEU A 357 -25.12 -3.40 -14.62
CA LEU A 357 -26.21 -4.35 -14.37
C LEU A 357 -25.70 -5.79 -14.28
N GLN A 358 -24.76 -6.20 -15.14
CA GLN A 358 -24.17 -7.55 -15.06
C GLN A 358 -23.42 -7.77 -13.75
N LEU A 359 -22.67 -6.76 -13.27
CA LEU A 359 -21.98 -6.83 -11.98
C LEU A 359 -22.98 -6.92 -10.81
N LEU A 360 -24.04 -6.12 -10.82
CA LEU A 360 -25.09 -6.17 -9.81
C LEU A 360 -25.84 -7.52 -9.82
N ASP A 361 -26.14 -8.04 -11.01
CA ASP A 361 -26.76 -9.36 -11.17
C ASP A 361 -25.88 -10.48 -10.63
N ALA A 362 -24.56 -10.40 -10.80
CA ALA A 362 -23.62 -11.37 -10.24
C ALA A 362 -23.69 -11.40 -8.70
N VAL A 363 -23.73 -10.22 -8.06
CA VAL A 363 -23.92 -10.11 -6.60
C VAL A 363 -25.28 -10.67 -6.18
N ARG A 364 -26.34 -10.34 -6.92
CA ARG A 364 -27.71 -10.82 -6.64
C ARG A 364 -27.85 -12.34 -6.68
N VAL A 365 -27.15 -13.00 -7.61
CA VAL A 365 -27.20 -14.46 -7.81
C VAL A 365 -26.29 -15.18 -6.81
N ASN A 366 -25.20 -14.54 -6.37
CA ASN A 366 -24.25 -15.15 -5.46
C ASN A 366 -24.70 -15.05 -3.99
N SER A 367 -25.38 -16.10 -3.52
CA SER A 367 -25.82 -16.22 -2.12
C SER A 367 -24.71 -16.22 -1.06
N ARG A 368 -23.45 -16.41 -1.46
CA ARG A 368 -22.27 -16.47 -0.56
C ARG A 368 -21.36 -15.26 -0.74
N THR A 369 -21.77 -14.26 -1.51
CA THR A 369 -20.94 -13.10 -1.77
C THR A 369 -20.53 -12.41 -0.46
N ALA A 370 -19.25 -12.10 -0.33
CA ALA A 370 -18.73 -11.25 0.73
C ALA A 370 -18.64 -9.78 0.29
N LEU A 371 -19.12 -9.44 -0.92
CA LEU A 371 -18.95 -8.12 -1.49
C LEU A 371 -19.77 -7.10 -0.70
N GLU A 372 -19.07 -6.15 -0.11
CA GLU A 372 -19.60 -5.04 0.68
C GLU A 372 -19.55 -3.74 -0.14
N LEU A 373 -18.55 -3.57 -1.01
CA LEU A 373 -18.37 -2.37 -1.82
C LEU A 373 -18.17 -2.71 -3.29
N LEU A 374 -19.01 -2.13 -4.15
CA LEU A 374 -18.80 -2.07 -5.59
C LEU A 374 -18.67 -0.61 -6.03
N ASP A 375 -17.46 -0.17 -6.37
CA ASP A 375 -17.21 1.19 -6.84
C ASP A 375 -17.32 1.27 -8.38
N LEU A 376 -18.37 1.94 -8.83
CA LEU A 376 -18.71 2.28 -10.21
C LEU A 376 -18.66 3.81 -10.43
N THR A 377 -17.78 4.52 -9.74
CA THR A 377 -17.56 5.97 -9.93
C THR A 377 -17.38 6.28 -11.43
N ASP A 378 -18.01 7.37 -11.89
CA ASP A 378 -18.14 7.80 -13.29
C ASP A 378 -19.07 6.94 -14.18
N VAL A 379 -19.78 5.95 -13.63
CA VAL A 379 -20.88 5.27 -14.32
C VAL A 379 -22.21 5.93 -13.94
N LEU A 380 -22.97 6.37 -14.94
CA LEU A 380 -24.35 6.82 -14.76
C LEU A 380 -25.27 5.61 -14.64
N LEU A 381 -26.05 5.55 -13.56
CA LEU A 381 -26.99 4.46 -13.25
C LEU A 381 -28.44 4.87 -13.52
N SER A 382 -29.35 3.94 -13.80
CA SER A 382 -30.75 4.29 -14.09
C SER A 382 -31.61 4.12 -12.84
N PRO A 383 -32.80 4.74 -12.77
CA PRO A 383 -33.71 4.51 -11.65
C PRO A 383 -34.08 3.03 -11.47
N GLU A 384 -34.18 2.26 -12.57
CA GLU A 384 -34.43 0.82 -12.53
C GLU A 384 -33.26 0.05 -11.91
N PHE A 385 -32.02 0.50 -12.14
CA PHE A 385 -30.84 -0.04 -11.46
C PHE A 385 -30.94 0.15 -9.95
N MET A 386 -31.37 1.34 -9.51
CA MET A 386 -31.51 1.64 -8.08
C MET A 386 -32.61 0.79 -7.41
N GLN A 387 -33.69 0.49 -8.14
CA GLN A 387 -34.71 -0.44 -7.66
C GLN A 387 -34.13 -1.85 -7.46
N LEU A 388 -33.35 -2.34 -8.44
CA LEU A 388 -32.70 -3.64 -8.34
C LEU A 388 -31.65 -3.68 -7.22
N LEU A 389 -30.93 -2.58 -7.01
CA LEU A 389 -30.01 -2.43 -5.89
C LEU A 389 -30.73 -2.57 -4.55
N GLY A 390 -31.92 -1.99 -4.41
CA GLY A 390 -32.76 -2.16 -3.22
C GLY A 390 -33.06 -3.64 -2.92
N GLU A 391 -33.43 -4.42 -3.94
CA GLU A 391 -33.66 -5.88 -3.78
C GLU A 391 -32.41 -6.65 -3.35
N VAL A 392 -31.22 -6.19 -3.74
CA VAL A 392 -29.94 -6.78 -3.33
C VAL A 392 -29.61 -6.38 -1.90
N GLN A 393 -29.81 -5.10 -1.54
CA GLN A 393 -29.56 -4.58 -0.19
C GLN A 393 -30.50 -5.17 0.86
N ASP A 394 -31.74 -5.51 0.48
CA ASP A 394 -32.66 -6.25 1.35
C ASP A 394 -32.11 -7.62 1.78
N LYS A 395 -31.24 -8.22 0.96
CA LYS A 395 -30.56 -9.50 1.25
C LYS A 395 -29.17 -9.30 1.84
N HIS A 396 -28.48 -8.22 1.47
CA HIS A 396 -27.11 -7.90 1.85
C HIS A 396 -27.04 -6.45 2.34
N ALA A 397 -27.40 -6.21 3.61
CA ALA A 397 -27.52 -4.85 4.17
C ALA A 397 -26.23 -4.02 4.11
N GLU A 398 -25.07 -4.68 4.18
CA GLU A 398 -23.75 -4.03 4.11
C GLU A 398 -23.31 -3.72 2.67
N PHE A 399 -24.03 -4.19 1.64
CA PHE A 399 -23.65 -3.97 0.25
C PHE A 399 -23.96 -2.53 -0.19
N ARG A 400 -22.93 -1.81 -0.64
CA ARG A 400 -23.01 -0.43 -1.13
C ARG A 400 -22.37 -0.27 -2.50
N ILE A 401 -22.90 0.69 -3.26
CA ILE A 401 -22.41 1.06 -4.58
C ILE A 401 -22.02 2.55 -4.58
N LEU A 402 -20.81 2.85 -5.04
CA LEU A 402 -20.42 4.22 -5.41
C LEU A 402 -20.64 4.41 -6.91
N HIS A 403 -21.21 5.55 -7.32
CA HIS A 403 -21.59 5.77 -8.73
C HIS A 403 -21.49 7.23 -9.15
N GLY A 404 -21.42 7.48 -10.47
CA GLY A 404 -21.29 8.82 -11.05
C GLY A 404 -22.57 9.65 -11.06
N GLY A 405 -23.72 9.04 -10.76
CA GLY A 405 -25.03 9.70 -10.65
C GLY A 405 -26.16 8.85 -11.23
N VAL A 406 -27.42 9.27 -11.07
CA VAL A 406 -28.59 8.59 -11.64
C VAL A 406 -29.12 9.35 -12.86
N ALA A 407 -29.24 8.67 -13.99
CA ALA A 407 -29.74 9.20 -15.26
C ALA A 407 -31.22 9.57 -15.13
N GLY A 408 -31.58 10.78 -15.59
CA GLY A 408 -32.95 11.29 -15.53
C GLY A 408 -33.21 12.18 -14.31
N GLU A 409 -32.39 12.07 -13.27
CA GLU A 409 -32.16 13.21 -12.39
C GLU A 409 -31.36 14.20 -13.24
N ILE A 410 -31.95 15.37 -13.53
CA ILE A 410 -31.15 16.51 -13.96
C ILE A 410 -30.02 16.56 -12.95
N ALA A 411 -28.77 16.63 -13.41
CA ALA A 411 -27.69 17.13 -12.60
C ALA A 411 -28.06 18.58 -12.23
N GLN A 412 -29.02 18.77 -11.33
CA GLN A 412 -28.77 19.65 -10.23
C GLN A 412 -27.40 19.17 -9.78
N LYS A 413 -26.39 19.98 -10.03
CA LYS A 413 -25.41 20.19 -8.99
C LYS A 413 -26.26 20.42 -7.75
N ILE A 414 -26.61 19.34 -7.04
CA ILE A 414 -26.95 19.42 -5.66
C ILE A 414 -25.68 20.10 -5.17
N LYS A 415 -25.75 21.41 -4.90
CA LYS A 415 -24.89 21.97 -3.88
C LYS A 415 -25.21 21.09 -2.69
N ARG A 416 -24.46 20.00 -2.51
CA ARG A 416 -24.58 19.14 -1.34
C ARG A 416 -24.43 20.16 -0.22
N ALA A 417 -25.53 20.41 0.50
CA ALA A 417 -25.48 21.33 1.61
C ALA A 417 -24.40 20.77 2.52
N ASN A 418 -23.45 21.62 2.93
CA ASN A 418 -22.40 21.20 3.83
C ASN A 418 -23.11 20.49 5.02
N PRO A 419 -22.78 19.22 5.34
CA PRO A 419 -23.51 18.48 6.38
C PRO A 419 -23.54 19.23 7.72
N MET A 420 -22.52 20.03 8.01
CA MET A 420 -22.49 20.94 9.17
C MET A 420 -23.55 22.03 9.09
N LEU A 421 -23.86 22.53 7.89
CA LEU A 421 -24.91 23.53 7.68
C LEU A 421 -26.30 22.94 7.93
N VAL A 422 -26.53 21.69 7.51
CA VAL A 422 -27.79 20.96 7.75
C VAL A 422 -27.99 20.71 9.25
N LEU A 423 -26.92 20.28 9.94
CA LEU A 423 -26.94 20.12 11.39
C LEU A 423 -27.21 21.46 12.10
N ARG A 424 -26.55 22.55 11.69
CA ARG A 424 -26.75 23.89 12.28
C ARG A 424 -28.16 24.44 12.03
N ASP A 425 -28.71 24.25 10.84
CA ASP A 425 -30.08 24.69 10.52
C ASP A 425 -31.13 23.91 11.32
N ALA A 426 -30.93 22.61 11.52
CA ALA A 426 -31.79 21.79 12.37
C ALA A 426 -31.72 22.23 13.84
N LEU A 427 -30.52 22.47 14.36
CA LEU A 427 -30.30 22.96 15.72
C LEU A 427 -30.88 24.36 15.97
N ARG A 428 -30.82 25.24 14.95
CA ARG A 428 -31.49 26.55 15.00
C ARG A 428 -33.01 26.44 15.06
N GLN A 429 -33.60 25.45 14.38
CA GLN A 429 -35.05 25.21 14.40
C GLN A 429 -35.52 24.60 15.73
N THR A 430 -34.69 23.78 16.37
CA THR A 430 -34.99 23.17 17.67
C THR A 430 -34.56 24.03 18.86
N HIS A 431 -33.91 25.17 18.62
CA HIS A 431 -33.30 26.04 19.64
C HIS A 431 -32.29 25.32 20.55
N SER A 432 -31.67 24.25 20.05
CA SER A 432 -30.67 23.48 20.78
C SER A 432 -29.28 23.92 20.38
N ARG A 433 -28.37 24.09 21.34
CA ARG A 433 -26.95 24.33 21.02
C ARG A 433 -26.30 23.03 20.58
N LEU A 434 -25.25 23.12 19.76
CA LEU A 434 -24.49 21.96 19.28
C LEU A 434 -23.97 21.10 20.45
N ILE A 435 -23.57 21.75 21.55
CA ILE A 435 -23.12 21.07 22.77
C ILE A 435 -24.26 20.32 23.46
N ASP A 436 -25.46 20.92 23.54
CA ASP A 436 -26.61 20.30 24.20
C ASP A 436 -27.12 19.08 23.40
N PHE A 437 -26.97 19.14 22.07
CA PHE A 437 -27.21 18.03 21.16
C PHE A 437 -26.29 16.85 21.49
N PHE A 438 -24.96 17.01 21.47
CA PHE A 438 -24.04 15.92 21.79
C PHE A 438 -24.18 15.38 23.22
N LYS A 439 -24.41 16.27 24.21
CA LYS A 439 -24.68 15.86 25.60
C LYS A 439 -25.93 15.00 25.76
N SER A 440 -26.89 15.08 24.84
CA SER A 440 -28.10 14.25 24.91
C SER A 440 -27.85 12.79 24.49
N PHE A 441 -26.72 12.51 23.85
CA PHE A 441 -26.34 11.18 23.33
C PHE A 441 -25.24 10.52 24.13
N ASP A 442 -24.37 11.32 24.74
CA ASP A 442 -23.34 10.87 25.67
C ASP A 442 -23.97 10.34 26.98
N LYS A 443 -24.21 9.03 27.02
CA LYS A 443 -24.79 8.34 28.19
C LYS A 443 -23.79 8.16 29.32
N GLU A 444 -22.50 8.18 29.00
CA GLU A 444 -21.41 7.87 29.93
C GLU A 444 -20.83 9.14 30.58
N GLY A 445 -21.11 10.31 29.99
CA GLY A 445 -20.69 11.63 30.44
C GLY A 445 -19.20 11.89 30.20
N ASP A 446 -18.58 11.20 29.26
CA ASP A 446 -17.14 11.22 28.99
C ASP A 446 -16.73 12.21 27.89
N LEU A 447 -17.69 12.96 27.34
CA LEU A 447 -17.53 13.93 26.25
C LEU A 447 -17.13 13.31 24.91
N LEU A 448 -17.35 12.00 24.75
CA LEU A 448 -17.16 11.25 23.51
C LEU A 448 -18.51 10.74 23.01
N VAL A 449 -18.66 10.62 21.68
CA VAL A 449 -19.86 10.05 21.07
C VAL A 449 -19.44 9.06 19.99
N THR A 450 -19.90 7.82 20.12
CA THR A 450 -19.67 6.75 19.14
C THR A 450 -20.47 7.00 17.85
N VAL A 451 -20.07 6.37 16.73
CA VAL A 451 -20.83 6.39 15.46
C VAL A 451 -22.29 5.95 15.66
N GLU A 452 -22.50 4.94 16.50
CA GLU A 452 -23.81 4.34 16.76
C GLU A 452 -24.72 5.30 17.55
N GLU A 453 -24.16 5.98 18.55
CA GLU A 453 -24.86 7.02 19.32
C GLU A 453 -25.12 8.27 18.49
N PHE A 454 -24.17 8.65 17.64
CA PHE A 454 -24.32 9.76 16.70
C PHE A 454 -25.46 9.50 15.72
N LYS A 455 -25.52 8.29 15.14
CA LYS A 455 -26.60 7.86 14.25
C LYS A 455 -27.95 7.82 14.97
N ALA A 456 -28.00 7.23 16.17
CA ALA A 456 -29.21 7.20 16.99
C ALA A 456 -29.69 8.61 17.35
N GLY A 457 -28.75 9.53 17.57
CA GLY A 457 -29.05 10.91 17.91
C GLY A 457 -29.65 11.72 16.78
N LEU A 458 -29.09 11.60 15.57
CA LEU A 458 -29.66 12.20 14.36
C LEU A 458 -31.10 11.72 14.11
N HIS A 459 -31.36 10.42 14.30
CA HIS A 459 -32.71 9.87 14.17
C HIS A 459 -33.68 10.37 15.25
N ARG A 460 -33.20 10.64 16.47
CA ARG A 460 -34.04 11.09 17.59
C ARG A 460 -34.47 12.55 17.47
N GLU A 461 -33.58 13.40 16.96
CA GLU A 461 -33.83 14.83 16.76
C GLU A 461 -34.45 15.13 15.37
N ASP A 462 -34.93 14.10 14.67
CA ASP A 462 -35.57 14.20 13.36
C ASP A 462 -34.68 14.81 12.27
N ILE A 463 -33.35 14.73 12.44
CA ILE A 463 -32.36 15.26 11.51
C ILE A 463 -32.10 14.21 10.42
N HIS A 464 -32.74 14.43 9.28
CA HIS A 464 -32.65 13.54 8.14
C HIS A 464 -31.41 13.85 7.29
N LEU A 465 -30.32 13.13 7.53
CA LEU A 465 -29.15 13.09 6.66
C LEU A 465 -29.16 11.78 5.86
N ASP A 466 -28.75 11.85 4.59
CA ASP A 466 -28.47 10.62 3.85
C ASP A 466 -27.22 9.93 4.46
N PRO A 467 -27.06 8.61 4.27
CA PRO A 467 -25.95 7.87 4.88
C PRO A 467 -24.56 8.43 4.53
N ILE A 468 -24.39 9.04 3.35
CA ILE A 468 -23.13 9.64 2.91
C ILE A 468 -22.90 10.95 3.68
N GLN A 469 -23.91 11.81 3.79
CA GLN A 469 -23.86 13.06 4.56
C GLN A 469 -23.60 12.81 6.05
N MET A 470 -24.20 11.77 6.62
CA MET A 470 -23.97 11.38 8.02
C MET A 470 -22.51 10.98 8.25
N TRP A 471 -21.93 10.16 7.36
CA TRP A 471 -20.54 9.73 7.46
C TRP A 471 -19.55 10.87 7.19
N ASP A 472 -19.83 11.72 6.21
CA ASP A 472 -19.02 12.93 5.93
C ASP A 472 -19.04 13.89 7.13
N LEU A 473 -20.20 14.06 7.78
CA LEU A 473 -20.35 14.85 8.99
C LEU A 473 -19.60 14.23 10.17
N PHE A 474 -19.74 12.93 10.37
CA PHE A 474 -19.05 12.21 11.45
C PHE A 474 -17.54 12.36 11.30
N ARG A 475 -16.99 12.12 10.11
CA ARG A 475 -15.56 12.29 9.84
C ARG A 475 -15.09 13.74 9.97
N ALA A 476 -15.93 14.72 9.64
CA ALA A 476 -15.57 16.12 9.84
C ALA A 476 -15.48 16.50 11.34
N LEU A 477 -16.16 15.75 12.21
CA LEU A 477 -16.21 15.97 13.65
C LEU A 477 -15.19 15.11 14.41
N ASP A 478 -14.90 13.90 13.93
CA ASP A 478 -13.84 12.99 14.36
C ASP A 478 -12.50 13.44 13.76
N ARG A 479 -11.86 14.41 14.42
CA ARG A 479 -10.64 15.07 13.92
C ARG A 479 -9.37 14.22 14.08
N ASP A 480 -9.41 13.28 15.01
CA ASP A 480 -8.34 12.35 15.36
C ASP A 480 -8.48 10.98 14.69
N GLU A 481 -9.58 10.76 13.95
CA GLU A 481 -9.89 9.54 13.21
C GLU A 481 -9.92 8.28 14.10
N ASP A 482 -10.27 8.45 15.38
CA ASP A 482 -10.31 7.37 16.37
C ASP A 482 -11.66 6.64 16.40
N GLY A 483 -12.61 7.06 15.55
CA GLY A 483 -13.95 6.51 15.47
C GLY A 483 -14.91 7.07 16.52
N MET A 484 -14.53 8.15 17.21
CA MET A 484 -15.31 8.84 18.23
C MET A 484 -15.36 10.35 17.94
N VAL A 485 -16.48 10.99 18.26
CA VAL A 485 -16.58 12.46 18.21
C VAL A 485 -16.29 13.05 19.58
N ASN A 486 -15.13 13.67 19.74
CA ASN A 486 -14.78 14.42 20.94
C ASN A 486 -15.35 15.85 20.88
N TYR A 487 -16.47 16.06 21.55
CA TYR A 487 -17.15 17.37 21.59
C TYR A 487 -16.71 18.23 22.80
N GLY A 488 -15.75 17.76 23.60
CA GLY A 488 -15.22 18.48 24.77
C GLY A 488 -14.54 19.81 24.41
N LYS A 489 -13.86 19.89 23.25
CA LYS A 489 -13.22 21.13 22.78
C LYS A 489 -14.21 22.24 22.38
N LEU A 490 -15.49 21.92 22.18
CA LEU A 490 -16.54 22.92 21.94
C LEU A 490 -16.99 23.61 23.24
N LEU A 491 -16.69 23.04 24.41
CA LEU A 491 -16.94 23.68 25.71
C LEU A 491 -15.88 24.75 26.01
N GLU A 492 -14.63 24.54 25.59
CA GLU A 492 -13.52 25.48 25.82
C GLU A 492 -13.75 26.81 25.05
N THR A 493 -14.30 26.75 23.83
CA THR A 493 -14.63 27.95 23.05
C THR A 493 -15.86 28.70 23.56
N ALA A 494 -16.73 28.04 24.35
CA ALA A 494 -17.91 28.67 24.95
C ALA A 494 -17.59 29.42 26.26
N GLU A 495 -16.53 29.02 26.99
CA GLU A 495 -16.13 29.66 28.25
C GLU A 495 -15.22 30.88 28.05
N GLU A 496 -14.53 31.01 26.91
CA GLU A 496 -13.70 32.19 26.59
C GLU A 496 -14.48 33.37 25.97
N GLY A 497 -15.78 33.18 25.68
CA GLY A 497 -16.63 34.13 24.95
C GLY A 497 -17.65 34.93 25.76
N GLU A 498 -17.60 34.92 27.10
CA GLU A 498 -18.51 35.76 27.92
C GLU A 498 -18.08 37.23 27.90
N GLY A 499 -18.41 37.93 26.81
CA GLY A 499 -18.08 39.35 26.70
C GLY A 499 -18.46 40.09 25.43
N GLY A 500 -19.50 39.69 24.67
CA GLY A 500 -19.99 40.57 23.61
C GLY A 500 -20.94 39.95 22.58
N ASN A 501 -22.22 40.29 22.72
CA ASN A 501 -23.28 40.30 21.70
C ASN A 501 -23.38 39.05 20.80
N GLU A 502 -24.30 38.18 21.20
CA GLU A 502 -24.84 37.02 20.47
C GLU A 502 -25.28 37.39 19.05
N GLY A 503 -24.73 36.71 18.04
CA GLY A 503 -25.21 36.78 16.67
C GLY A 503 -24.22 36.29 15.62
N ASP A 504 -22.95 36.67 15.71
CA ASP A 504 -22.06 36.65 14.53
C ASP A 504 -20.68 35.99 14.75
N ALA A 505 -20.44 35.30 15.87
CA ALA A 505 -19.10 34.79 16.22
C ALA A 505 -18.81 33.33 15.83
N GLU A 506 -19.74 32.61 15.21
CA GLU A 506 -19.52 31.22 14.78
C GLU A 506 -19.24 31.07 13.27
N ASP A 507 -18.89 32.15 12.57
CA ASP A 507 -18.63 32.14 11.12
C ASP A 507 -17.13 31.97 10.74
N ASP A 508 -16.19 32.08 11.69
CA ASP A 508 -14.74 32.15 11.38
C ASP A 508 -13.88 30.95 11.85
N ALA A 509 -14.48 29.82 12.22
CA ALA A 509 -13.72 28.68 12.74
C ALA A 509 -14.17 27.30 12.22
N VAL A 510 -14.44 27.15 10.92
CA VAL A 510 -14.37 25.85 10.20
C VAL A 510 -13.92 26.06 8.75
#